data_AF-A0AB74QZG8-F1
#
_entry.id   AF-A0AB74QZG8-F1
#
_cell.length_a   1.000
_cell.length_b   1.000
_cell.length_c   1.000
_cell.angle_alpha   90.00
_cell.angle_beta   90.00
_cell.angle_gamma   90.00
#
_symmetry.space_group_name_H-M   'P 1'
#
loop_
_entity.id
_entity.type
_entity.pdbx_description
1 polymer ?
#
loop_
_entity_poly.entity_id
_entity_poly.type
_entity_poly.pdbx_seq_one_letter_code
_entity_poly.pdbx_strand_id
1 'polypeptide(L)'
;MIGCVPSAVYSSRDLILLLNSEQEVINYKPNYAQLRKLTDWLGIIITPQGSNTDFVSRYFCPELDSEDPVTGSSHCNFIPYWSEKLGKHKMVAAQLSNRGGIIQCEVLKDNTVKISGEAVLFMQGTIKIDI
;
A
#
# COMPACT_ATOMS: atom_id res chain seq x y z
N MET A 1 7.67 -13.77 -14.67
CA MET A 1 7.84 -14.00 -13.22
C MET A 1 7.85 -12.63 -12.54
N ILE A 2 7.09 -12.44 -11.46
CA ILE A 2 6.88 -11.14 -10.81
C ILE A 2 8.03 -10.72 -9.86
N GLY A 3 9.07 -11.56 -9.74
CA GLY A 3 10.27 -11.22 -8.95
C GLY A 3 10.18 -11.55 -7.45
N CYS A 4 9.12 -12.22 -7.02
CA CYS A 4 8.96 -12.77 -5.68
C CYS A 4 8.11 -14.06 -5.70
N VAL A 5 8.14 -14.82 -4.61
CA VAL A 5 7.25 -15.95 -4.36
C VAL A 5 6.44 -15.60 -3.10
N PRO A 6 5.19 -15.14 -3.24
CA PRO A 6 4.38 -14.74 -2.11
C PRO A 6 3.91 -15.97 -1.31
N SER A 7 3.70 -15.78 0.00
CA SER A 7 3.12 -16.82 0.87
C SER A 7 1.61 -16.97 0.67
N ALA A 8 0.93 -15.92 0.21
CA ALA A 8 -0.45 -15.95 -0.24
C ALA A 8 -0.70 -14.87 -1.30
N VAL A 9 -1.70 -15.08 -2.14
CA VAL A 9 -2.13 -14.13 -3.16
C VAL A 9 -3.61 -13.84 -2.97
N TYR A 10 -3.96 -12.55 -2.95
CA TYR A 10 -5.33 -12.07 -2.88
C TYR A 10 -5.62 -11.13 -4.05
N SER A 11 -6.90 -10.98 -4.36
CA SER A 11 -7.37 -10.19 -5.50
C SER A 11 -8.48 -9.23 -5.08
N SER A 12 -8.38 -7.99 -5.53
CA SER A 12 -9.42 -6.95 -5.46
C SER A 12 -9.30 -6.11 -6.75
N ARG A 13 -9.48 -4.80 -6.70
CA ARG A 13 -9.04 -3.86 -7.75
C ARG A 13 -7.55 -4.03 -8.08
N ASP A 14 -6.75 -4.32 -7.05
CA ASP A 14 -5.30 -4.47 -7.11
C ASP A 14 -4.93 -5.93 -6.78
N LEU A 15 -3.80 -6.39 -7.31
CA LEU A 15 -3.20 -7.67 -6.92
C LEU A 15 -2.49 -7.50 -5.59
N ILE A 16 -2.75 -8.38 -4.61
CA ILE A 16 -2.15 -8.30 -3.28
C ILE A 16 -1.30 -9.54 -3.05
N LEU A 17 -0.01 -9.32 -2.82
CA LEU A 17 1.00 -10.35 -2.63
C LEU A 17 1.44 -10.31 -1.16
N LEU A 18 1.04 -11.32 -0.38
CA LEU A 18 1.50 -11.47 0.99
C LEU A 18 2.94 -11.98 0.97
N LEU A 19 3.87 -11.20 1.52
CA LEU A 19 5.28 -11.58 1.64
C LEU A 19 5.58 -12.09 3.05
N ASN A 20 6.74 -12.74 3.26
CA ASN A 20 7.05 -13.35 4.55
C ASN A 20 7.60 -12.34 5.57
N SER A 21 8.19 -11.23 5.11
CA SER A 21 8.83 -10.26 5.99
C SER A 21 8.88 -8.86 5.41
N GLU A 22 8.97 -7.87 6.30
CA GLU A 22 9.28 -6.48 5.95
C GLU A 22 10.56 -6.36 5.10
N GLN A 23 11.57 -7.18 5.36
CA GLN A 23 12.82 -7.18 4.60
C GLN A 23 12.62 -7.59 3.13
N GLU A 24 11.72 -8.55 2.86
CA GLU A 24 11.36 -8.90 1.48
C GLU A 24 10.70 -7.72 0.76
N VAL A 25 9.86 -6.93 1.45
CA VAL A 25 9.26 -5.71 0.90
C VAL A 25 10.30 -4.65 0.57
N ILE A 26 11.24 -4.40 1.49
CA ILE A 26 12.31 -3.41 1.29
C ILE A 26 13.21 -3.82 0.10
N ASN A 27 13.52 -5.11 0.00
CA ASN A 27 14.41 -5.64 -1.02
C ASN A 27 13.76 -5.78 -2.39
N TYR A 28 12.42 -5.83 -2.46
CA TYR A 28 11.71 -6.02 -3.71
C TYR A 28 12.03 -4.92 -4.73
N LYS A 29 12.42 -5.31 -5.95
CA LYS A 29 12.67 -4.40 -7.07
C LYS A 29 11.66 -4.70 -8.18
N PRO A 30 10.70 -3.80 -8.45
CA PRO A 30 9.67 -4.07 -9.45
C PRO A 30 10.29 -4.14 -10.84
N ASN A 31 9.96 -5.20 -11.57
CA ASN A 31 10.15 -5.24 -13.02
C ASN A 31 8.84 -4.81 -13.68
N TYR A 32 8.66 -3.52 -13.93
CA TYR A 32 7.40 -2.97 -14.44
C TYR A 32 6.99 -3.58 -15.79
N ALA A 33 7.95 -3.94 -16.65
CA ALA A 33 7.65 -4.64 -17.91
C ALA A 33 7.01 -6.03 -17.70
N GLN A 34 7.32 -6.71 -16.59
CA GLN A 34 6.64 -7.96 -16.21
C GLN A 34 5.31 -7.67 -15.50
N LEU A 35 5.26 -6.63 -14.65
CA LEU A 35 4.02 -6.28 -13.93
C LEU A 35 2.91 -5.81 -14.89
N ARG A 36 3.24 -5.09 -15.97
CA ARG A 36 2.26 -4.69 -17.01
C ARG A 36 1.57 -5.85 -17.71
N LYS A 37 2.15 -7.05 -17.66
CA LYS A 37 1.52 -8.25 -18.23
C LYS A 37 0.37 -8.78 -17.35
N LEU A 38 0.23 -8.29 -16.12
CA LEU A 38 -0.82 -8.65 -15.18
C LEU A 38 -2.02 -7.71 -15.40
N THR A 39 -2.70 -7.88 -16.53
CA THR A 39 -3.70 -6.92 -17.04
C THR A 39 -5.02 -6.88 -16.26
N ASP A 40 -5.25 -7.84 -15.37
CA ASP A 40 -6.51 -7.96 -14.63
C ASP A 40 -6.60 -7.00 -13.43
N TRP A 41 -5.49 -6.38 -13.04
CA TRP A 41 -5.41 -5.52 -11.85
C TRP A 41 -4.84 -4.13 -12.17
N LEU A 42 -5.32 -3.12 -11.45
CA LEU A 42 -4.88 -1.74 -11.62
C LEU A 42 -3.44 -1.52 -11.11
N GLY A 43 -3.15 -2.06 -9.94
CA GLY A 43 -1.85 -1.94 -9.29
C GLY A 43 -1.45 -3.22 -8.56
N ILE A 44 -0.21 -3.25 -8.09
CA ILE A 44 0.36 -4.39 -7.39
C ILE A 44 0.76 -3.95 -5.98
N ILE A 45 0.23 -4.63 -4.98
CA ILE A 45 0.52 -4.43 -3.57
C ILE A 45 1.38 -5.59 -3.08
N ILE A 46 2.45 -5.27 -2.35
CA ILE A 46 3.16 -6.24 -1.51
C ILE A 46 2.95 -5.87 -0.05
N THR A 47 2.61 -6.83 0.81
CA THR A 47 2.32 -6.55 2.23
C THR A 47 2.70 -7.73 3.13
N PRO A 48 3.50 -7.51 4.17
CA PRO A 48 3.73 -8.44 5.28
C PRO A 48 3.42 -7.76 6.63
N GLN A 49 3.57 -8.53 7.72
CA GLN A 49 3.55 -7.98 9.07
C GLN A 49 4.76 -7.04 9.25
N GLY A 50 4.56 -5.93 9.97
CA GLY A 50 5.59 -4.93 10.21
C GLY A 50 6.42 -5.26 11.45
N SER A 51 7.63 -4.68 11.51
CA SER A 51 8.56 -4.84 12.64
C SER A 51 8.28 -3.80 13.73
N ASN A 52 8.01 -2.56 13.33
CA ASN A 52 7.69 -1.43 14.22
C ASN A 52 6.25 -0.92 14.05
N THR A 53 5.53 -1.44 13.07
CA THR A 53 4.12 -1.16 12.78
C THR A 53 3.36 -2.49 12.72
N ASP A 54 2.03 -2.45 12.73
CA ASP A 54 1.23 -3.67 12.68
C ASP A 54 1.41 -4.41 11.34
N PHE A 55 1.47 -3.66 10.25
CA PHE A 55 1.81 -4.17 8.93
C PHE A 55 2.49 -3.09 8.09
N VAL A 56 3.08 -3.52 6.98
CA VAL A 56 3.70 -2.63 6.00
C VAL A 56 3.23 -2.94 4.59
N SER A 57 3.39 -1.99 3.69
CA SER A 57 3.11 -2.21 2.26
C SER A 57 4.01 -1.40 1.34
N ARG A 58 4.03 -1.78 0.07
CA ARG A 58 4.42 -0.93 -1.07
C ARG A 58 3.41 -1.11 -2.19
N TYR A 59 3.22 -0.07 -2.99
CA TYR A 59 2.23 -0.03 -4.07
C TYR A 59 2.88 0.37 -5.40
N PHE A 60 2.75 -0.48 -6.41
CA PHE A 60 3.32 -0.28 -7.73
C PHE A 60 2.24 0.04 -8.76
N CYS A 61 2.52 1.01 -9.62
CA CYS A 61 1.69 1.46 -10.74
C CYS A 61 2.35 1.05 -12.07
N PRO A 62 2.06 -0.14 -12.62
CA PRO A 62 2.82 -0.67 -13.76
C PRO A 62 2.75 0.20 -15.02
N GLU A 63 1.58 0.75 -15.34
CA GLU A 63 1.39 1.60 -16.52
C GLU A 63 2.03 2.99 -16.37
N LEU A 64 2.35 3.41 -15.15
CA LEU A 64 3.01 4.69 -14.86
C LEU A 64 4.52 4.53 -14.61
N ASP A 65 5.08 3.32 -14.77
CA ASP A 65 6.49 2.99 -14.48
C ASP A 65 6.97 3.55 -13.12
N SER A 66 6.11 3.52 -12.11
CA SER A 66 6.35 4.21 -10.84
C SER A 66 5.76 3.49 -9.63
N GLU A 67 6.28 3.87 -8.46
CA GLU A 67 5.79 3.47 -7.16
C GLU A 67 5.06 4.64 -6.52
N ASP A 68 3.86 4.40 -5.99
CA ASP A 68 3.07 5.42 -5.31
C ASP A 68 3.59 5.63 -3.87
N PRO A 69 3.91 6.87 -3.45
CA PRO A 69 4.48 7.12 -2.12
C PRO A 69 3.62 6.62 -0.96
N VAL A 70 2.31 6.92 -0.99
CA VAL A 70 1.33 6.54 0.04
C VAL A 70 -0.04 6.38 -0.62
N THR A 71 -0.62 5.18 -0.55
CA THR A 71 -1.84 4.83 -1.29
C THR A 71 -3.00 4.61 -0.33
N GLY A 72 -3.84 5.63 -0.13
CA GLY A 72 -4.99 5.51 0.77
C GLY A 72 -5.97 4.40 0.35
N SER A 73 -6.34 4.36 -0.93
CA SER A 73 -7.33 3.39 -1.43
C SER A 73 -6.92 1.92 -1.29
N SER A 74 -5.62 1.61 -1.32
CA SER A 74 -5.14 0.23 -1.20
C SER A 74 -5.46 -0.37 0.17
N HIS A 75 -5.51 0.47 1.21
CA HIS A 75 -5.79 0.05 2.58
C HIS A 75 -7.21 -0.48 2.76
N CYS A 76 -8.16 -0.11 1.90
CA CYS A 76 -9.49 -0.75 1.86
C CYS A 76 -9.40 -2.25 1.58
N ASN A 77 -8.37 -2.70 0.87
CA ASN A 77 -8.23 -4.10 0.46
C ASN A 77 -7.66 -5.01 1.56
N PHE A 78 -6.79 -4.48 2.43
CA PHE A 78 -6.01 -5.31 3.37
C PHE A 78 -6.08 -4.87 4.84
N ILE A 79 -6.70 -3.73 5.19
CA ILE A 79 -7.05 -3.44 6.59
C ILE A 79 -7.91 -4.57 7.18
N PRO A 80 -8.98 -5.06 6.53
CA PRO A 80 -9.79 -6.15 7.08
C PRO A 80 -8.97 -7.44 7.27
N TYR A 81 -8.11 -7.76 6.31
CA TYR A 81 -7.19 -8.90 6.38
C TYR A 81 -6.27 -8.83 7.61
N TRP A 82 -5.57 -7.70 7.80
CA TRP A 82 -4.67 -7.53 8.93
C TRP A 82 -5.41 -7.42 10.26
N SER A 83 -6.61 -6.84 10.26
CA SER A 83 -7.47 -6.78 11.46
C SER A 83 -7.83 -8.18 11.95
N GLU A 84 -8.27 -9.05 11.05
CA GLU A 84 -8.58 -10.45 11.36
C GLU A 84 -7.32 -11.20 11.79
N LYS A 85 -6.22 -11.04 11.04
CA LYS A 85 -4.96 -11.76 11.30
C LYS A 85 -4.34 -11.41 12.65
N LEU A 86 -4.44 -10.15 13.06
CA LEU A 86 -3.83 -9.64 14.29
C LEU A 86 -4.80 -9.57 15.47
N GLY A 87 -6.11 -9.74 15.24
CA GLY A 87 -7.15 -9.54 16.26
C GLY A 87 -7.25 -8.09 16.75
N LYS A 88 -6.96 -7.11 15.88
CA LYS A 88 -6.90 -5.68 16.22
C LYS A 88 -7.90 -4.86 15.40
N HIS A 89 -8.68 -4.01 16.04
CA HIS A 89 -9.55 -3.04 15.36
C HIS A 89 -8.84 -1.73 15.01
N LYS A 90 -7.83 -1.34 15.78
CA LYS A 90 -6.98 -0.16 15.54
C LYS A 90 -5.56 -0.60 15.29
N MET A 91 -4.98 -0.11 14.20
CA MET A 91 -3.66 -0.50 13.74
C MET A 91 -2.87 0.68 13.20
N VAL A 92 -1.55 0.57 13.18
CA VAL A 92 -0.65 1.49 12.50
C VAL A 92 0.01 0.76 11.34
N ALA A 93 -0.02 1.36 10.15
CA ALA A 93 0.64 0.84 8.97
C ALA A 93 1.74 1.78 8.49
N ALA A 94 2.75 1.23 7.83
CA ALA A 94 3.74 2.01 7.08
C ALA A 94 3.75 1.62 5.60
N GLN A 95 3.75 2.60 4.70
CA GLN A 95 4.05 2.39 3.28
C GLN A 95 5.52 2.67 3.05
N LEU A 96 6.30 1.62 2.76
CA LEU A 96 7.77 1.64 2.68
C LEU A 96 8.27 2.05 1.29
N SER A 97 7.64 3.07 0.71
CA SER A 97 8.14 3.73 -0.49
C SER A 97 9.41 4.53 -0.16
N ASN A 98 10.11 5.03 -1.19
CA ASN A 98 11.28 5.88 -0.97
C ASN A 98 10.98 7.15 -0.14
N ARG A 99 9.75 7.67 -0.20
CA ARG A 99 9.33 8.83 0.62
C ARG A 99 8.77 8.43 1.98
N GLY A 100 8.26 7.20 2.09
CA GLY A 100 7.61 6.70 3.29
C GLY A 100 6.24 7.35 3.56
N GLY A 101 5.43 6.66 4.36
CA GLY A 101 4.23 7.24 4.96
C GLY A 101 3.67 6.37 6.07
N ILE A 102 3.09 7.00 7.08
CA ILE A 102 2.42 6.35 8.19
C ILE A 102 0.90 6.53 8.04
N ILE A 103 0.17 5.45 8.27
CA ILE A 103 -1.28 5.40 8.12
C ILE A 103 -1.90 4.84 9.40
N GLN A 104 -2.73 5.63 10.05
CA GLN A 104 -3.58 5.19 11.15
C GLN A 104 -4.80 4.49 10.56
N CYS A 105 -5.05 3.26 10.98
CA CYS A 105 -6.08 2.39 10.43
C CYS A 105 -7.09 1.99 11.52
N GLU A 106 -8.38 2.05 11.22
CA GLU A 106 -9.43 1.57 12.14
C GLU A 106 -10.55 0.87 11.35
N VAL A 107 -10.92 -0.34 11.79
CA VAL A 107 -12.12 -1.04 11.30
C VAL A 107 -13.35 -0.52 12.05
N LEU A 108 -14.33 0.02 11.31
CA LEU A 108 -15.58 0.54 11.85
C LEU A 108 -16.70 -0.51 11.78
N LYS A 109 -17.83 -0.22 12.44
CA LYS A 109 -18.93 -1.19 12.63
C LYS A 109 -19.83 -1.38 11.41
N ASP A 110 -19.82 -0.44 10.47
CA ASP A 110 -20.72 -0.34 9.33
C ASP A 110 -20.08 -0.84 8.02
N ASN A 111 -19.18 -1.82 8.11
CA ASN A 111 -18.40 -2.35 6.99
C ASN A 111 -17.54 -1.28 6.28
N THR A 112 -17.10 -0.27 7.03
CA THR A 112 -16.19 0.76 6.54
C THR A 112 -14.86 0.69 7.29
N VAL A 113 -13.82 1.27 6.69
CA VAL A 113 -12.51 1.47 7.33
C VAL A 113 -12.21 2.96 7.38
N LYS A 114 -11.62 3.40 8.49
CA LYS A 114 -11.09 4.75 8.63
C LYS A 114 -9.59 4.71 8.40
N ILE A 115 -9.14 5.67 7.59
CA ILE A 115 -7.74 5.89 7.23
C ILE A 115 -7.42 7.33 7.65
N SER A 116 -6.31 7.54 8.34
CA SER A 116 -5.89 8.87 8.77
C SER A 116 -4.37 9.01 8.69
N GLY A 117 -3.90 10.23 8.42
CA GLY A 117 -2.48 10.56 8.31
C GLY A 117 -2.25 12.03 8.59
N GLU A 118 -1.01 12.37 8.91
CA GLU A 118 -0.59 13.75 9.10
C GLU A 118 -0.24 14.42 7.77
N ALA A 119 -0.31 15.75 7.73
CA ALA A 119 0.05 16.53 6.55
C ALA A 119 1.08 17.60 6.92
N VAL A 120 2.01 17.87 6.01
CA VAL A 120 3.03 18.93 6.14
C VAL A 120 2.95 19.83 4.92
N LEU A 121 2.81 21.14 5.16
CA LEU A 121 2.76 22.14 4.10
C LEU A 121 4.17 22.37 3.54
N PHE A 122 4.39 22.05 2.26
CA PHE A 122 5.66 22.32 1.58
C PHE A 122 5.79 23.79 1.15
N MET A 123 4.74 24.35 0.54
CA MET A 123 4.74 25.69 -0.02
C MET A 123 3.31 26.25 -0.07
N GLN A 124 3.18 27.56 0.11
CA GLN A 124 1.94 28.31 -0.08
C GLN A 124 2.18 29.48 -1.03
N GLY A 125 1.28 29.67 -1.98
CA GLY A 125 1.35 30.74 -2.98
C GLY A 125 0.02 30.96 -3.67
N THR A 126 0.01 31.81 -4.69
CA THR A 126 -1.18 32.12 -5.51
C THR A 126 -0.89 31.82 -6.98
N ILE A 127 -1.87 31.20 -7.66
CA ILE A 127 -1.81 30.97 -9.10
C ILE A 127 -2.40 32.21 -9.78
N LYS A 128 -1.62 32.84 -10.67
CA LYS A 128 -2.11 33.91 -11.53
C LYS A 128 -2.67 33.29 -12.80
N ILE A 129 -3.90 33.65 -13.14
CA ILE A 129 -4.58 33.21 -14.37
C ILE A 129 -4.88 34.47 -15.17
N ASP A 130 -4.33 34.58 -16.38
CA ASP A 130 -4.71 35.60 -17.35
C ASP A 130 -5.82 35.01 -18.23
N ILE A 131 -7.03 35.57 -18.11
CA ILE A 131 -8.21 35.17 -18.90
C ILE A 131 -8.42 36.22 -20.00
#